data_AF-A0A7S0HVU7-F1
#
_entry.id   AF-A0A7S0HVU7-F1
#
_cell.length_a   1.000
_cell.length_b   1.000
_cell.length_c   1.000
_cell.angle_alpha   90.00
_cell.angle_beta   90.00
_cell.angle_gamma   90.00
#
_symmetry.space_group_name_H-M   'P 1'
#
loop_
_entity.id
_entity.type
_entity.pdbx_description
1 polymer ?
#
loop_
_entity_poly.entity_id
_entity_poly.type
_entity_poly.pdbx_seq_one_letter_code
_entity_poly.pdbx_strand_id
1 'polypeptide(L)'
;MEVEMFFDDGVWYRGRIVSLSHGVATVFFDDGDVQQVSLPHPDVRPAPPPPPVRLQTRDGRSLRSRAVLLCVPMGVMQQGAIKFEPSLPSWKHDAIRRAGNGLINKLTVEYREVFWDPQVDFFGTTSSRAEDRGAFFLVWSLVRFTGRPILIAVLSGEAARKYESMSDELVVKKFQEAMSSIFGQLPQPERSHVTRWGSNPHARGAYSFVKVGSMGGPDYDLLAEPVGGQVFFAGEGTCREHPATAAGAYLTGLREAARLHRLLSEMQAQRRKDLKEEVEEKQASFTDMEEGN
;
A
#
# COMPACT_ATOMS: atom_id res chain seq x y z
N MET A 1 17.21 19.77 0.34
CA MET A 1 16.75 20.81 -0.60
C MET A 1 16.77 20.21 -2.00
N GLU A 2 15.72 20.40 -2.79
CA GLU A 2 15.69 19.93 -4.18
C GLU A 2 16.42 20.94 -5.08
N VAL A 3 17.31 20.44 -5.92
CA VAL A 3 18.11 21.24 -6.86
C VAL A 3 18.01 20.62 -8.25
N GLU A 4 18.24 21.43 -9.27
CA GLU A 4 18.59 20.94 -10.60
C GLU A 4 20.08 21.23 -10.82
N MET A 5 20.79 20.27 -11.39
CA MET A 5 22.17 20.43 -11.83
C MET A 5 22.27 20.25 -13.35
N PHE A 6 22.93 21.18 -14.02
CA PHE A 6 23.21 21.11 -15.45
C PHE A 6 24.48 20.30 -15.69
N PHE A 7 24.42 19.36 -16.62
CA PHE A 7 25.56 18.49 -16.97
C PHE A 7 26.02 18.74 -18.41
N ASP A 8 27.19 18.21 -18.75
CA ASP A 8 27.87 18.41 -20.05
C ASP A 8 27.05 17.89 -21.25
N ASP A 9 26.04 17.06 -21.01
CA ASP A 9 25.10 16.59 -22.03
C ASP A 9 24.01 17.63 -22.41
N GLY A 10 24.03 18.80 -21.75
CA GLY A 10 23.11 19.89 -22.00
C GLY A 10 21.75 19.73 -21.31
N VAL A 11 21.63 18.83 -20.33
CA VAL A 11 20.37 18.52 -19.64
C VAL A 11 20.45 18.91 -18.16
N TRP A 12 19.31 19.39 -17.63
CA TRP A 12 19.13 19.62 -16.19
C TRP A 12 18.62 18.35 -15.52
N TYR A 13 19.34 17.85 -14.53
CA TYR A 13 18.97 16.69 -13.74
C TYR A 13 18.51 17.12 -12.36
N ARG A 14 17.38 16.59 -11.92
CA ARG A 14 16.84 16.85 -10.59
C ARG A 14 17.57 15.98 -9.56
N GLY A 15 17.96 16.60 -8.46
CA GLY A 15 18.57 15.92 -7.34
C GLY A 15 18.21 16.55 -6.00
N ARG A 16 18.57 15.86 -4.93
CA ARG A 16 18.34 16.27 -3.56
C ARG A 16 19.66 16.47 -2.83
N ILE A 17 19.87 17.67 -2.30
CA ILE A 17 20.91 17.92 -1.30
C ILE A 17 20.55 17.14 -0.03
N VAL A 18 21.36 16.14 0.31
CA VAL A 18 21.22 15.31 1.52
C VAL A 18 22.15 15.78 2.65
N SER A 19 23.23 16.48 2.32
CA SER A 19 24.14 17.10 3.28
C SER A 19 24.76 18.37 2.67
N LEU A 20 25.08 19.34 3.52
CA LEU A 20 25.79 20.56 3.15
C LEU A 20 26.77 20.90 4.27
N SER A 21 28.07 20.87 3.98
CA SER A 21 29.13 21.14 4.95
C SER A 21 30.24 21.98 4.31
N HIS A 22 30.61 23.08 4.95
CA HIS A 22 31.67 23.99 4.48
C HIS A 22 31.51 24.42 3.00
N GLY A 23 30.26 24.63 2.57
CA GLY A 23 29.93 25.00 1.19
C GLY A 23 29.87 23.83 0.21
N VAL A 24 30.23 22.60 0.59
CA VAL A 24 30.11 21.42 -0.27
C VAL A 24 28.80 20.69 0.01
N ALA A 25 27.94 20.60 -1.00
CA ALA A 25 26.70 19.85 -0.99
C ALA A 25 26.90 18.43 -1.53
N THR A 26 26.33 17.43 -0.87
CA THR A 26 26.15 16.10 -1.47
C THR A 26 24.75 16.03 -2.09
N VAL A 27 24.68 15.84 -3.40
CA VAL A 27 23.44 15.76 -4.19
C VAL A 27 23.22 14.33 -4.64
N PHE A 28 22.06 13.77 -4.30
CA PHE A 28 21.59 12.47 -4.81
C PHE A 28 20.60 12.71 -5.94
N PHE A 29 20.84 12.12 -7.10
CA PHE A 29 19.97 12.23 -8.28
C PHE A 29 18.95 11.10 -8.35
N ASP A 30 17.86 11.33 -9.08
CA ASP A 30 16.74 10.39 -9.21
C ASP A 30 17.13 9.05 -9.88
N ASP A 31 18.21 9.05 -10.66
CA ASP A 31 18.81 7.87 -11.30
C ASP A 31 19.75 7.08 -10.37
N GLY A 32 19.99 7.58 -9.17
CA GLY A 32 20.87 6.98 -8.17
C GLY A 32 22.30 7.51 -8.18
N ASP A 33 22.65 8.46 -9.06
CA ASP A 33 23.97 9.09 -9.04
C ASP A 33 24.15 10.01 -7.82
N VAL A 34 25.40 10.20 -7.39
CA VAL A 34 25.76 11.04 -6.24
C VAL A 34 26.91 11.95 -6.60
N GLN A 35 26.67 13.26 -6.52
CA GLN A 35 27.69 14.27 -6.81
C GLN A 35 27.98 15.11 -5.57
N GLN A 36 29.24 15.52 -5.42
CA GLN A 36 29.63 16.55 -4.47
C GLN A 36 29.94 17.84 -5.21
N VAL A 37 29.24 18.92 -4.85
CA VAL A 37 29.39 20.23 -5.50
C VAL A 37 29.60 21.32 -4.47
N SER A 38 30.59 22.17 -4.72
CA SER A 38 30.78 23.42 -4.00
C SER A 38 29.72 24.44 -4.41
N LEU A 39 28.96 24.95 -3.45
CA LEU A 39 27.95 25.99 -3.63
C LEU A 39 28.47 27.37 -3.18
N PRO A 40 28.10 28.45 -3.89
CA PRO A 40 27.25 28.48 -5.08
C PRO A 40 27.98 27.94 -6.32
N HIS A 41 27.25 27.22 -7.18
CA HIS A 41 27.75 26.71 -8.46
C HIS A 41 26.85 27.24 -9.59
N PRO A 42 27.39 27.75 -10.71
CA PRO A 42 26.57 28.29 -11.80
C PRO A 42 25.61 27.23 -12.40
N ASP A 43 26.05 25.98 -12.43
CA ASP A 43 25.25 24.86 -12.94
C ASP A 43 24.33 24.23 -11.89
N VAL A 44 24.20 24.82 -10.69
CA VAL A 44 23.25 24.34 -9.67
C VAL A 44 22.25 25.43 -9.33
N ARG A 45 20.97 25.11 -9.48
CA ARG A 45 19.87 26.01 -9.11
C ARG A 45 18.82 25.31 -8.25
N PRO A 46 17.99 26.05 -7.49
CA PRO A 46 16.80 25.48 -6.88
C PRO A 46 15.91 24.85 -7.95
N ALA A 47 15.46 23.61 -7.72
CA ALA A 47 14.56 22.96 -8.66
C ALA A 47 13.20 23.68 -8.68
N PRO A 48 12.58 23.90 -9.86
CA PRO A 48 11.22 24.40 -9.91
C PRO A 48 10.28 23.43 -9.18
N PRO A 49 9.17 23.96 -8.60
CA PRO A 49 8.17 23.12 -7.96
C PRO A 49 7.63 22.11 -8.98
N PRO A 50 7.48 20.83 -8.61
CA PRO A 50 7.05 19.81 -9.54
C PRO A 50 5.62 20.10 -10.03
N PRO A 51 5.28 19.72 -11.28
CA PRO A 51 3.93 19.89 -11.78
C PRO A 51 2.93 19.10 -10.92
N PRO A 52 1.64 19.50 -10.89
CA PRO A 52 0.62 18.73 -10.19
C PRO A 52 0.51 17.31 -10.73
N VAL A 53 0.37 16.34 -9.82
CA VAL A 53 0.03 14.96 -10.15
C VAL A 53 -1.33 14.94 -10.83
N ARG A 54 -1.44 14.18 -11.92
CA ARG A 54 -2.70 13.93 -12.61
C ARG A 54 -3.13 12.49 -12.34
N LEU A 55 -4.36 12.33 -11.85
CA LEU A 55 -5.02 11.03 -11.69
C LEU A 55 -6.07 10.90 -12.78
N GLN A 56 -6.12 9.75 -13.44
CA GLN A 56 -7.16 9.42 -14.40
C GLN A 56 -7.83 8.11 -13.99
N THR A 57 -9.14 8.14 -13.87
CA THR A 57 -9.95 6.95 -13.55
C THR A 57 -10.38 6.25 -14.84
N ARG A 58 -10.77 4.98 -14.72
CA ARG A 58 -11.22 4.15 -15.86
C ARG A 58 -12.45 4.71 -16.59
N ASP A 59 -13.28 5.47 -15.90
CA ASP A 59 -14.47 6.13 -16.47
C ASP A 59 -14.15 7.51 -17.11
N GLY A 60 -12.87 7.85 -17.26
CA GLY A 60 -12.42 9.06 -17.95
C GLY A 60 -12.34 10.31 -17.09
N ARG A 61 -12.72 10.27 -15.80
CA ARG A 61 -12.54 11.44 -14.92
C ARG A 61 -11.06 11.71 -14.69
N SER A 62 -10.71 13.00 -14.64
CA SER A 62 -9.35 13.46 -14.37
C SER A 62 -9.35 14.38 -13.15
N LEU A 63 -8.43 14.12 -12.24
CA LEU A 63 -8.18 14.93 -11.05
C LEU A 63 -6.74 15.43 -11.08
N ARG A 64 -6.52 16.63 -10.52
CA ARG A 64 -5.18 17.18 -10.32
C ARG A 64 -4.95 17.45 -8.84
N SER A 65 -3.78 17.10 -8.33
CA SER A 65 -3.40 17.34 -6.95
C SER A 65 -1.91 17.64 -6.83
N ARG A 66 -1.49 18.24 -5.71
CA ARG A 66 -0.05 18.46 -5.43
C ARG A 66 0.66 17.18 -5.02
N ALA A 67 -0.09 16.27 -4.41
CA ALA A 67 0.36 14.96 -3.97
C ALA A 67 -0.81 13.96 -4.00
N VAL A 68 -0.49 12.67 -4.00
CA VAL A 68 -1.44 11.56 -3.93
C VAL A 68 -0.98 10.56 -2.88
N LEU A 69 -1.92 10.01 -2.11
CA LEU A 69 -1.68 8.89 -1.21
C LEU A 69 -2.33 7.63 -1.77
N LEU A 70 -1.54 6.60 -2.03
CA LEU A 70 -2.00 5.31 -2.50
C LEU A 70 -2.09 4.31 -1.34
N CYS A 71 -3.32 3.89 -1.01
CA CYS A 71 -3.62 2.88 -0.01
C CYS A 71 -4.06 1.54 -0.64
N VAL A 72 -3.43 1.19 -1.75
CA VAL A 72 -3.88 0.10 -2.64
C VAL A 72 -3.27 -1.23 -2.18
N PRO A 73 -4.04 -2.34 -2.13
CA PRO A 73 -3.50 -3.63 -1.67
C PRO A 73 -2.32 -4.13 -2.51
N MET A 74 -1.41 -4.86 -1.87
CA MET A 74 -0.19 -5.37 -2.51
C MET A 74 -0.50 -6.19 -3.77
N GLY A 75 -1.52 -7.05 -3.71
CA GLY A 75 -1.93 -7.85 -4.86
C GLY A 75 -2.41 -7.02 -6.06
N VAL A 76 -3.02 -5.86 -5.82
CA VAL A 76 -3.45 -4.95 -6.89
C VAL A 76 -2.25 -4.23 -7.51
N MET A 77 -1.29 -3.82 -6.69
CA MET A 77 -0.02 -3.24 -7.15
C MET A 77 0.78 -4.23 -8.01
N GLN A 78 0.87 -5.49 -7.58
CA GLN A 78 1.56 -6.56 -8.31
C GLN A 78 0.92 -6.91 -9.66
N GLN A 79 -0.39 -6.70 -9.81
CA GLN A 79 -1.10 -6.91 -11.08
C GLN A 79 -0.95 -5.74 -12.06
N GLY A 80 -0.29 -4.65 -11.67
CA GLY A 80 -0.13 -3.48 -12.54
C GLY A 80 -1.46 -2.79 -12.87
N ALA A 81 -2.45 -2.87 -11.97
CA ALA A 81 -3.78 -2.30 -12.20
C ALA A 81 -3.77 -0.75 -12.28
N ILE A 82 -2.70 -0.12 -11.77
CA ILE A 82 -2.46 1.32 -11.84
C ILE A 82 -1.23 1.54 -12.72
N LYS A 83 -1.40 2.39 -13.74
CA LYS A 83 -0.29 2.82 -14.61
C LYS A 83 0.32 4.08 -14.02
N PHE A 84 1.65 4.11 -13.98
CA PHE A 84 2.43 5.27 -13.52
C PHE A 84 3.17 5.87 -14.71
N GLU A 85 3.02 7.18 -14.89
CA GLU A 85 3.73 7.96 -15.91
C GLU A 85 4.30 9.22 -15.24
N PRO A 86 5.63 9.33 -15.09
CA PRO A 86 6.65 8.32 -15.44
C PRO A 86 6.52 7.02 -14.62
N SER A 87 7.14 5.95 -15.14
CA SER A 87 7.18 4.64 -14.48
C SER A 87 7.73 4.74 -13.05
N LEU A 88 7.29 3.84 -12.16
CA LEU A 88 7.90 3.72 -10.84
C LEU A 88 9.40 3.39 -10.98
N PRO A 89 10.25 3.94 -10.09
CA PRO A 89 11.68 3.64 -10.13
C PRO A 89 11.93 2.15 -9.84
N SER A 90 13.04 1.63 -10.35
CA SER A 90 13.39 0.20 -10.30
C SER A 90 13.34 -0.37 -8.88
N TRP A 91 13.88 0.36 -7.89
CA TRP A 91 13.88 -0.04 -6.49
C TRP A 91 12.46 -0.26 -5.92
N LYS A 92 11.48 0.55 -6.34
CA LYS A 92 10.09 0.43 -5.90
C LYS A 92 9.42 -0.77 -6.58
N HIS A 93 9.62 -0.89 -7.88
CA HIS A 93 9.08 -2.00 -8.67
C HIS A 93 9.61 -3.35 -8.16
N ASP A 94 10.90 -3.41 -7.82
CA ASP A 94 11.54 -4.60 -7.28
C ASP A 94 11.00 -4.98 -5.90
N ALA A 95 10.78 -4.01 -5.02
CA ALA A 95 10.16 -4.25 -3.71
C ALA A 95 8.72 -4.80 -3.86
N ILE A 96 7.90 -4.23 -4.76
CA ILE A 96 6.55 -4.74 -5.09
C ILE A 96 6.62 -6.19 -5.56
N ARG A 97 7.59 -6.51 -6.43
CA ARG A 97 7.76 -7.86 -6.98
C ARG A 97 8.25 -8.87 -5.94
N ARG A 98 9.14 -8.47 -5.02
CA ARG A 98 9.67 -9.32 -3.95
C ARG A 98 8.65 -9.56 -2.84
N ALA A 99 7.75 -8.61 -2.58
CA ALA A 99 6.69 -8.78 -1.58
C ALA A 99 5.88 -10.06 -1.81
N GLY A 100 5.58 -10.77 -0.73
CA GLY A 100 4.60 -11.84 -0.72
C GLY A 100 3.20 -11.27 -0.60
N ASN A 101 2.25 -11.89 -1.27
CA ASN A 101 0.82 -11.60 -1.13
C ASN A 101 0.10 -12.91 -0.85
N GLY A 102 -0.27 -13.08 0.42
CA GLY A 102 -0.86 -14.30 0.96
C GLY A 102 -2.32 -14.43 0.57
N LEU A 103 -2.87 -15.63 0.76
CA LEU A 103 -4.28 -15.91 0.53
C LEU A 103 -4.83 -16.75 1.68
N ILE A 104 -5.93 -16.28 2.24
CA ILE A 104 -6.76 -17.00 3.18
C ILE A 104 -8.21 -16.66 2.85
N ASN A 105 -9.07 -17.67 2.86
CA ASN A 105 -10.51 -17.50 2.68
C ASN A 105 -11.25 -18.06 3.89
N LYS A 106 -12.51 -17.66 4.04
CA LYS A 106 -13.39 -18.09 5.13
C LYS A 106 -14.68 -18.63 4.55
N LEU A 107 -15.12 -19.76 5.08
CA LEU A 107 -16.51 -20.22 4.98
C LEU A 107 -17.22 -19.81 6.26
N THR A 108 -18.27 -19.00 6.15
CA THR A 108 -19.20 -18.74 7.25
C THR A 108 -20.45 -19.56 7.01
N VAL A 109 -20.91 -20.30 8.02
CA VAL A 109 -22.18 -21.04 7.98
C VAL A 109 -23.02 -20.71 9.20
N GLU A 110 -24.32 -20.57 8.98
CA GLU A 110 -25.30 -20.40 10.04
C GLU A 110 -26.28 -21.57 10.01
N TYR A 111 -26.55 -22.13 11.18
CA TYR A 111 -27.49 -23.23 11.37
C TYR A 111 -28.78 -22.74 12.02
N ARG A 112 -29.77 -23.62 12.12
CA ARG A 112 -31.00 -23.32 12.86
C ARG A 112 -30.78 -23.30 14.37
N GLU A 113 -29.99 -24.24 14.87
CA GLU A 113 -29.71 -24.45 16.30
C GLU A 113 -28.24 -24.80 16.51
N VAL A 114 -27.73 -24.54 17.72
CA VAL A 114 -26.37 -24.91 18.11
C VAL A 114 -26.33 -26.43 18.37
N PHE A 115 -25.54 -27.16 17.60
CA PHE A 115 -25.32 -28.61 17.78
C PHE A 115 -23.94 -28.96 18.35
N TRP A 116 -23.10 -27.95 18.60
CA TRP A 116 -21.78 -28.07 19.21
C TRP A 116 -21.79 -27.53 20.65
N ASP A 117 -20.69 -27.67 21.39
CA ASP A 117 -20.57 -27.08 22.72
C ASP A 117 -20.47 -25.53 22.62
N PRO A 118 -21.43 -24.76 23.15
CA PRO A 118 -21.42 -23.29 23.08
C PRO A 118 -20.32 -22.63 23.93
N GLN A 119 -19.65 -23.38 24.82
CA GLN A 119 -18.51 -22.88 25.60
C GLN A 119 -17.19 -22.94 24.84
N VAL A 120 -17.14 -23.67 23.71
CA VAL A 120 -15.95 -23.79 22.88
C VAL A 120 -15.87 -22.64 21.89
N ASP A 121 -14.84 -21.81 22.01
CA ASP A 121 -14.62 -20.66 21.11
C ASP A 121 -14.07 -21.10 19.73
N PHE A 122 -13.28 -22.17 19.69
CA PHE A 122 -12.75 -22.76 18.46
C PHE A 122 -12.39 -24.23 18.62
N PHE A 123 -12.41 -24.95 17.50
CA PHE A 123 -11.93 -26.32 17.40
C PHE A 123 -11.24 -26.54 16.05
N GLY A 124 -10.47 -27.63 15.96
CA GLY A 124 -9.73 -27.96 14.76
C GLY A 124 -10.13 -29.32 14.19
N THR A 125 -9.89 -29.49 12.89
CA THR A 125 -9.95 -30.78 12.22
C THR A 125 -8.64 -31.03 11.48
N THR A 126 -8.22 -32.28 11.39
CA THR A 126 -7.01 -32.68 10.68
C THR A 126 -7.38 -33.42 9.40
N SER A 127 -6.72 -33.05 8.32
CA SER A 127 -6.81 -33.78 7.06
C SER A 127 -5.78 -34.91 7.05
N SER A 128 -6.16 -36.08 6.55
CA SER A 128 -5.24 -37.18 6.23
C SER A 128 -4.40 -36.91 4.96
N ARG A 129 -4.82 -35.94 4.13
CA ARG A 129 -4.14 -35.54 2.90
C ARG A 129 -3.39 -34.23 3.11
N ALA A 130 -2.09 -34.24 2.82
CA ALA A 130 -1.22 -33.07 2.96
C ALA A 130 -1.69 -31.86 2.14
N GLU A 131 -2.20 -32.09 0.93
CA GLU A 131 -2.76 -31.04 0.05
C GLU A 131 -3.97 -30.31 0.64
N ASP A 132 -4.75 -30.98 1.48
CA ASP A 132 -5.98 -30.45 2.09
C ASP A 132 -5.75 -30.00 3.55
N ARG A 133 -4.51 -29.99 4.04
CA ARG A 133 -4.18 -29.60 5.43
C ARG A 133 -4.62 -28.19 5.82
N GLY A 134 -4.81 -27.31 4.84
CA GLY A 134 -5.29 -25.94 5.04
C GLY A 134 -6.80 -25.80 4.91
N ALA A 135 -7.54 -26.86 4.58
CA ALA A 135 -8.98 -26.82 4.43
C ALA A 135 -9.67 -27.06 5.78
N PHE A 136 -10.44 -26.08 6.23
CA PHE A 136 -11.29 -26.13 7.43
C PHE A 136 -10.57 -26.48 8.73
N PHE A 137 -9.22 -26.43 8.76
CA PHE A 137 -8.40 -26.92 9.86
C PHE A 137 -8.65 -26.20 11.20
N LEU A 138 -9.21 -24.99 11.14
CA LEU A 138 -9.62 -24.18 12.28
C LEU A 138 -11.04 -23.66 12.04
N VAL A 139 -11.91 -23.86 13.02
CA VAL A 139 -13.31 -23.42 13.02
C VAL A 139 -13.58 -22.61 14.28
N TRP A 140 -14.10 -21.39 14.14
CA TRP A 140 -14.54 -20.55 15.25
C TRP A 140 -16.04 -20.64 15.46
N SER A 141 -16.45 -20.70 16.72
CA SER A 141 -17.83 -20.51 17.15
C SER A 141 -18.06 -19.04 17.44
N LEU A 142 -19.09 -18.45 16.82
CA LEU A 142 -19.49 -17.06 17.09
C LEU A 142 -20.66 -16.97 18.07
N VAL A 143 -21.09 -18.08 18.68
CA VAL A 143 -22.25 -18.12 19.58
C VAL A 143 -22.09 -17.13 20.74
N ARG A 144 -20.93 -17.09 21.39
CA ARG A 144 -20.68 -16.20 22.53
C ARG A 144 -20.58 -14.72 22.15
N PHE A 145 -20.25 -14.41 20.89
CA PHE A 145 -20.12 -13.04 20.39
C PHE A 145 -21.41 -12.50 19.78
N THR A 146 -22.22 -13.37 19.19
CA THR A 146 -23.39 -12.97 18.37
C THR A 146 -24.72 -13.47 18.91
N GLY A 147 -24.71 -14.43 19.83
CA GLY A 147 -25.90 -15.16 20.28
C GLY A 147 -26.48 -16.11 19.22
N ARG A 148 -25.83 -16.27 18.06
CA ARG A 148 -26.35 -17.02 16.91
C ARG A 148 -25.52 -18.29 16.64
N PRO A 149 -26.14 -19.36 16.11
CA PRO A 149 -25.47 -20.62 15.73
C PRO A 149 -24.65 -20.44 14.45
N ILE A 150 -23.55 -19.67 14.55
CA ILE A 150 -22.65 -19.37 13.43
C ILE A 150 -21.28 -20.00 13.68
N LEU A 151 -20.78 -20.71 12.66
CA LEU A 151 -19.39 -21.17 12.58
C LEU A 151 -18.65 -20.45 11.44
N ILE A 152 -17.37 -20.16 11.67
CA ILE A 152 -16.45 -19.68 10.63
C ILE A 152 -15.29 -20.65 10.49
N ALA A 153 -15.15 -21.27 9.33
CA ALA A 153 -14.05 -22.18 9.00
C ALA A 153 -13.02 -21.51 8.07
N VAL A 154 -11.75 -21.82 8.28
CA VAL A 154 -10.63 -21.23 7.53
C VAL A 154 -10.20 -22.09 6.35
N LEU A 155 -9.88 -21.44 5.23
CA LEU A 155 -9.20 -22.03 4.08
C LEU A 155 -7.84 -21.33 3.91
N SER A 156 -6.73 -22.04 4.11
CA SER A 156 -5.37 -21.49 4.03
C SER A 156 -4.46 -22.30 3.09
N GLY A 157 -3.29 -21.75 2.73
CA GLY A 157 -2.29 -22.45 1.93
C GLY A 157 -2.79 -22.88 0.55
N GLU A 158 -2.48 -24.11 0.14
CA GLU A 158 -2.92 -24.68 -1.14
C GLU A 158 -4.44 -24.83 -1.21
N ALA A 159 -5.09 -25.16 -0.10
CA ALA A 159 -6.54 -25.25 -0.02
C ALA A 159 -7.21 -23.90 -0.35
N ALA A 160 -6.67 -22.77 0.16
CA ALA A 160 -7.23 -21.45 -0.16
C ALA A 160 -7.28 -21.19 -1.67
N ARG A 161 -6.25 -21.63 -2.42
CA ARG A 161 -6.18 -21.49 -3.89
C ARG A 161 -7.13 -22.46 -4.59
N LYS A 162 -7.13 -23.73 -4.17
CA LYS A 162 -7.98 -24.80 -4.72
C LYS A 162 -9.46 -24.48 -4.61
N TYR A 163 -9.88 -23.83 -3.52
CA TYR A 163 -11.29 -23.56 -3.22
C TYR A 163 -11.83 -22.27 -3.89
N GLU A 164 -10.98 -21.38 -4.41
CA GLU A 164 -11.40 -20.14 -5.10
C GLU A 164 -12.31 -20.43 -6.31
N SER A 165 -12.03 -21.50 -7.05
CA SER A 165 -12.78 -21.89 -8.26
C SER A 165 -13.95 -22.85 -8.01
N MET A 166 -14.17 -23.29 -6.77
CA MET A 166 -15.28 -24.16 -6.41
C MET A 166 -16.56 -23.35 -6.21
N SER A 167 -17.73 -23.97 -6.45
CA SER A 167 -19.01 -23.36 -6.09
C SER A 167 -19.23 -23.37 -4.58
N ASP A 168 -20.03 -22.43 -4.06
CA ASP A 168 -20.31 -22.32 -2.63
C ASP A 168 -20.93 -23.62 -2.08
N GLU A 169 -21.80 -24.27 -2.86
CA GLU A 169 -22.47 -25.52 -2.49
C GLU A 169 -21.46 -26.66 -2.31
N LEU A 170 -20.47 -26.75 -3.19
CA LEU A 170 -19.43 -27.77 -3.09
C LEU A 170 -18.52 -27.51 -1.87
N VAL A 171 -18.20 -26.25 -1.58
CA VAL A 171 -17.42 -25.88 -0.39
C VAL A 171 -18.18 -26.24 0.89
N VAL A 172 -19.48 -25.94 0.96
CA VAL A 172 -20.34 -26.31 2.10
C VAL A 172 -20.45 -27.82 2.25
N LYS A 173 -20.64 -28.57 1.15
CA LYS A 173 -20.67 -30.03 1.19
C LYS A 173 -19.37 -30.61 1.76
N LYS A 174 -18.22 -30.13 1.29
CA LYS A 174 -16.90 -30.55 1.80
C LYS A 174 -16.69 -30.19 3.26
N PHE A 175 -17.20 -29.04 3.69
CA PHE A 175 -17.18 -28.67 5.09
C PHE A 175 -18.02 -29.64 5.95
N GLN A 176 -19.24 -29.98 5.52
CA GLN A 176 -20.07 -30.96 6.22
C GLN A 176 -19.39 -32.35 6.30
N GLU A 177 -18.78 -32.81 5.21
CA GLU A 177 -17.98 -34.05 5.17
C GLU A 177 -16.80 -34.01 6.15
N ALA A 178 -16.10 -32.88 6.25
CA ALA A 178 -14.99 -32.72 7.21
C ALA A 178 -15.49 -32.73 8.66
N MET A 179 -16.59 -32.03 8.93
CA MET A 179 -17.15 -31.89 10.28
C MET A 179 -17.87 -33.15 10.77
N SER A 180 -18.30 -34.04 9.87
CA SER A 180 -18.96 -35.29 10.28
C SER A 180 -18.05 -36.23 11.06
N SER A 181 -16.73 -36.08 10.90
CA SER A 181 -15.74 -36.79 11.72
C SER A 181 -15.78 -36.40 13.20
N ILE A 182 -16.26 -35.19 13.51
CA ILE A 182 -16.33 -34.63 14.88
C ILE A 182 -17.74 -34.82 15.45
N PHE A 183 -18.76 -34.44 14.68
CA PHE A 183 -20.14 -34.32 15.17
C PHE A 183 -21.09 -35.40 14.63
N GLY A 184 -20.61 -36.34 13.81
CA GLY A 184 -21.46 -37.33 13.15
C GLY A 184 -22.31 -36.69 12.06
N GLN A 185 -23.63 -36.87 12.08
CA GLN A 185 -24.51 -36.25 11.10
C GLN A 185 -24.81 -34.80 11.49
N LEU A 186 -24.43 -33.85 10.63
CA LEU A 186 -24.71 -32.42 10.83
C LEU A 186 -26.06 -32.02 10.21
N PRO A 187 -26.77 -31.03 10.77
CA PRO A 187 -27.88 -30.37 10.09
C PRO A 187 -27.39 -29.62 8.84
N GLN A 188 -28.28 -29.33 7.90
CA GLN A 188 -27.96 -28.43 6.79
C GLN A 188 -27.89 -26.97 7.31
N PRO A 189 -26.90 -26.18 6.89
CA PRO A 189 -26.87 -24.76 7.21
C PRO A 189 -28.01 -24.03 6.50
N GLU A 190 -28.62 -23.07 7.19
CA GLU A 190 -29.65 -22.19 6.61
C GLU A 190 -29.04 -21.14 5.70
N ARG A 191 -27.80 -20.71 5.99
CA ARG A 191 -27.05 -19.73 5.21
C ARG A 191 -25.58 -20.08 5.17
N SER A 192 -24.93 -19.72 4.07
CA SER A 192 -23.48 -19.84 3.91
C SER A 192 -22.91 -18.68 3.10
N HIS A 193 -21.66 -18.33 3.37
CA HIS A 193 -20.88 -17.40 2.55
C HIS A 193 -19.42 -17.83 2.50
N VAL A 194 -18.86 -17.89 1.28
CA VAL A 194 -17.44 -18.17 1.05
C VAL A 194 -16.75 -16.92 0.51
N THR A 195 -15.72 -16.44 1.22
CA THR A 195 -14.92 -15.33 0.71
C THR A 195 -13.99 -15.81 -0.42
N ARG A 196 -13.70 -14.92 -1.38
CA ARG A 196 -12.80 -15.15 -2.51
C ARG A 196 -11.84 -13.99 -2.72
N TRP A 197 -10.91 -13.84 -1.77
CA TRP A 197 -10.00 -12.70 -1.72
C TRP A 197 -9.00 -12.68 -2.89
N GLY A 198 -8.60 -13.85 -3.40
CA GLY A 198 -7.69 -13.97 -4.53
C GLY A 198 -8.34 -13.53 -5.83
N SER A 199 -9.61 -13.90 -6.04
CA SER A 199 -10.38 -13.52 -7.22
C SER A 199 -10.92 -12.08 -7.17
N ASN A 200 -11.00 -11.47 -5.99
CA ASN A 200 -11.45 -10.10 -5.82
C ASN A 200 -10.52 -9.11 -6.56
N PRO A 201 -11.00 -8.36 -7.56
CA PRO A 201 -10.16 -7.47 -8.37
C PRO A 201 -9.56 -6.30 -7.60
N HIS A 202 -10.11 -5.95 -6.44
CA HIS A 202 -9.69 -4.84 -5.60
C HIS A 202 -8.78 -5.26 -4.44
N ALA A 203 -8.52 -6.56 -4.25
CA ALA A 203 -7.63 -7.07 -3.21
C ALA A 203 -6.54 -7.99 -3.79
N ARG A 204 -6.93 -8.94 -4.65
CA ARG A 204 -6.05 -9.92 -5.31
C ARG A 204 -5.26 -10.79 -4.32
N GLY A 205 -5.78 -10.98 -3.12
CA GLY A 205 -5.10 -11.63 -2.00
C GLY A 205 -5.68 -11.18 -0.67
N ALA A 206 -5.14 -11.71 0.42
CA ALA A 206 -5.56 -11.36 1.77
C ALA A 206 -4.66 -10.29 2.39
N TYR A 207 -3.38 -10.63 2.62
CA TYR A 207 -2.41 -9.75 3.25
C TYR A 207 -0.98 -10.14 2.89
N SER A 208 -0.06 -9.20 3.04
CA SER A 208 1.35 -9.38 2.69
C SER A 208 2.08 -10.39 3.58
N PHE A 209 3.17 -10.94 3.06
CA PHE A 209 4.13 -11.74 3.84
C PHE A 209 5.55 -11.59 3.29
N VAL A 210 6.54 -11.99 4.08
CA VAL A 210 7.95 -12.01 3.66
C VAL A 210 8.18 -13.25 2.77
N LYS A 211 8.20 -13.05 1.45
CA LYS A 211 8.44 -14.13 0.48
C LYS A 211 9.90 -14.59 0.53
N VAL A 212 10.15 -15.87 0.25
CA VAL A 212 11.52 -16.36 0.01
C VAL A 212 12.17 -15.55 -1.12
N GLY A 213 13.41 -15.10 -0.90
CA GLY A 213 14.12 -14.20 -1.82
C GLY A 213 13.76 -12.72 -1.70
N SER A 214 12.92 -12.34 -0.73
CA SER A 214 12.74 -10.93 -0.34
C SER A 214 13.87 -10.45 0.57
N MET A 215 13.95 -9.14 0.78
CA MET A 215 14.91 -8.53 1.71
C MET A 215 14.41 -8.53 3.16
N GLY A 216 13.21 -9.05 3.43
CA GLY A 216 12.60 -9.00 4.77
C GLY A 216 12.00 -7.64 5.08
N GLY A 217 12.19 -7.17 6.32
CA GLY A 217 11.71 -5.86 6.79
C GLY A 217 12.04 -4.67 5.86
N PRO A 218 13.27 -4.56 5.32
CA PRO A 218 13.64 -3.50 4.36
C PRO A 218 12.74 -3.37 3.13
N ASP A 219 12.11 -4.45 2.65
CA ASP A 219 11.17 -4.33 1.52
C ASP A 219 9.92 -3.53 1.91
N TYR A 220 9.44 -3.61 3.17
CA TYR A 220 8.32 -2.78 3.64
C TYR A 220 8.70 -1.30 3.73
N ASP A 221 9.93 -1.00 4.15
CA ASP A 221 10.46 0.37 4.20
C ASP A 221 10.54 0.94 2.78
N LEU A 222 11.12 0.17 1.84
CA LEU A 222 11.12 0.53 0.42
C LEU A 222 9.71 0.74 -0.11
N LEU A 223 8.74 -0.12 0.23
CA LEU A 223 7.35 0.04 -0.21
C LEU A 223 6.71 1.33 0.36
N ALA A 224 7.08 1.75 1.56
CA ALA A 224 6.63 2.98 2.20
C ALA A 224 7.25 4.26 1.62
N GLU A 225 8.39 4.19 0.93
CA GLU A 225 9.09 5.39 0.46
C GLU A 225 8.29 6.18 -0.59
N PRO A 226 8.09 7.50 -0.43
CA PRO A 226 7.43 8.31 -1.45
C PRO A 226 8.24 8.35 -2.75
N VAL A 227 7.55 8.51 -3.88
CA VAL A 227 8.18 8.66 -5.21
C VAL A 227 7.98 10.10 -5.70
N GLY A 228 9.07 10.72 -6.17
CA GLY A 228 9.07 12.07 -6.71
C GLY A 228 8.59 13.16 -5.74
N GLY A 229 8.55 12.88 -4.43
CA GLY A 229 8.03 13.79 -3.41
C GLY A 229 6.52 14.08 -3.51
N GLN A 230 5.79 13.39 -4.38
CA GLN A 230 4.36 13.65 -4.63
C GLN A 230 3.49 12.40 -4.56
N VAL A 231 4.05 11.20 -4.71
CA VAL A 231 3.31 9.93 -4.64
C VAL A 231 3.69 9.20 -3.36
N PHE A 232 2.75 9.12 -2.42
CA PHE A 232 2.93 8.51 -1.11
C PHE A 232 2.21 7.17 -1.04
N PHE A 233 2.67 6.27 -0.15
CA PHE A 233 2.16 4.91 -0.04
C PHE A 233 1.84 4.57 1.42
N ALA A 234 0.63 4.03 1.64
CA ALA A 234 0.18 3.53 2.93
C ALA A 234 -0.55 2.19 2.75
N GLY A 235 -0.84 1.53 3.87
CA GLY A 235 -1.44 0.21 3.93
C GLY A 235 -0.53 -0.79 4.65
N GLU A 236 -1.08 -1.96 4.98
CA GLU A 236 -0.37 -2.97 5.78
C GLU A 236 0.97 -3.38 5.17
N GLY A 237 1.04 -3.47 3.83
CA GLY A 237 2.26 -3.80 3.08
C GLY A 237 3.34 -2.71 3.09
N THR A 238 3.13 -1.62 3.84
CA THR A 238 4.10 -0.53 4.03
C THR A 238 4.48 -0.36 5.51
N CYS A 239 4.08 -1.28 6.39
CA CYS A 239 4.40 -1.25 7.82
C CYS A 239 5.35 -2.40 8.16
N ARG A 240 6.62 -2.09 8.44
CA ARG A 240 7.61 -3.09 8.80
C ARG A 240 7.34 -3.74 10.16
N GLU A 241 6.86 -2.96 11.12
CA GLU A 241 6.69 -3.37 12.51
C GLU A 241 5.43 -4.22 12.70
N HIS A 242 4.37 -3.93 11.94
CA HIS A 242 3.05 -4.54 12.07
C HIS A 242 2.41 -4.89 10.72
N PRO A 243 3.11 -5.62 9.83
CA PRO A 243 2.56 -6.01 8.52
C PRO A 243 1.34 -6.93 8.69
N ALA A 244 0.54 -7.05 7.63
CA ALA A 244 -0.66 -7.90 7.57
C ALA A 244 -1.79 -7.56 8.55
N THR A 245 -1.69 -6.47 9.31
CA THR A 245 -2.69 -6.09 10.32
C THR A 245 -3.46 -4.83 9.95
N ALA A 246 -4.71 -4.74 10.40
CA ALA A 246 -5.50 -3.51 10.33
C ALA A 246 -4.86 -2.37 11.14
N ALA A 247 -4.25 -2.69 12.29
CA ALA A 247 -3.52 -1.72 13.11
C ALA A 247 -2.31 -1.14 12.36
N GLY A 248 -1.51 -1.98 11.69
CA GLY A 248 -0.41 -1.53 10.85
C GLY A 248 -0.89 -0.63 9.71
N ALA A 249 -1.95 -1.01 9.01
CA ALA A 249 -2.56 -0.17 7.98
C ALA A 249 -2.97 1.21 8.53
N TYR A 250 -3.64 1.24 9.69
CA TYR A 250 -4.02 2.48 10.36
C TYR A 250 -2.82 3.38 10.70
N LEU A 251 -1.76 2.80 11.29
CA LEU A 251 -0.55 3.52 11.65
C LEU A 251 0.16 4.12 10.42
N THR A 252 0.19 3.41 9.30
CA THR A 252 0.76 3.94 8.05
C THR A 252 -0.05 5.09 7.48
N GLY A 253 -1.38 5.10 7.67
CA GLY A 253 -2.23 6.23 7.32
C GLY A 253 -1.86 7.49 8.11
N LEU A 254 -1.63 7.35 9.42
CA LEU A 254 -1.16 8.46 10.27
C LEU A 254 0.24 8.95 9.86
N ARG A 255 1.15 8.02 9.56
CA ARG A 255 2.51 8.33 9.07
C ARG A 255 2.46 9.19 7.82
N GLU A 256 1.69 8.77 6.81
CA GLU A 256 1.62 9.50 5.55
C GLU A 256 0.82 10.81 5.66
N ALA A 257 -0.19 10.87 6.54
CA ALA A 257 -0.88 12.13 6.83
C ALA A 257 0.09 13.19 7.39
N ALA A 258 0.99 12.80 8.29
CA ALA A 258 2.01 13.72 8.83
C ALA A 258 3.01 14.17 7.76
N ARG A 259 3.49 13.25 6.90
CA ARG A 259 4.37 13.56 5.76
C ARG A 259 3.73 14.54 4.78
N LEU A 260 2.47 14.28 4.41
CA LEU A 260 1.70 15.15 3.52
C LEU A 260 1.42 16.52 4.13
N HIS A 261 1.08 16.59 5.42
CA HIS A 261 0.87 17.85 6.10
C HIS A 261 2.13 18.73 6.07
N ARG A 262 3.30 18.14 6.35
CA ARG A 262 4.59 18.84 6.27
C ARG A 262 4.85 19.36 4.85
N LEU A 263 4.75 18.50 3.84
CA LEU A 263 4.95 18.87 2.44
C LEU A 263 4.05 20.05 2.04
N LEU A 264 2.74 19.96 2.32
CA LEU A 264 1.78 20.98 1.93
C LEU A 264 2.03 22.31 2.66
N SER A 265 2.48 22.25 3.92
CA SER A 265 2.81 23.44 4.71
C SER A 265 4.06 24.14 4.16
N GLU A 266 5.11 23.39 3.83
CA GLU A 266 6.32 23.91 3.19
C GLU A 266 6.00 24.55 1.83
N MET A 267 5.18 23.90 1.00
CA MET A 267 4.74 24.46 -0.28
C MET A 267 3.93 25.74 -0.11
N GLN A 268 3.09 25.83 0.93
CA GLN A 268 2.33 27.05 1.23
C GLN A 268 3.23 28.18 1.70
N ALA A 269 4.23 27.88 2.53
CA ALA A 269 5.20 28.87 3.00
C ALA A 269 6.04 29.42 1.84
N GLN A 270 6.57 28.53 0.97
CA GLN A 270 7.34 28.93 -0.20
C GLN A 270 6.51 29.84 -1.12
N ARG A 271 5.28 29.44 -1.44
CA ARG A 271 4.42 30.26 -2.31
C ARG A 271 4.09 31.64 -1.72
N ARG A 272 3.99 31.77 -0.39
CA ARG A 272 3.82 33.08 0.26
C ARG A 272 5.08 33.94 0.13
N LYS A 273 6.27 33.33 0.13
CA LYS A 273 7.54 34.02 -0.06
C LYS A 273 7.68 34.51 -1.51
N ASP A 274 7.46 33.62 -2.48
CA ASP A 274 7.53 33.95 -3.92
C ASP A 274 6.57 35.12 -4.26
N LEU A 275 5.34 35.09 -3.73
CA LEU A 275 4.36 36.17 -3.92
C LEU A 275 4.80 37.51 -3.31
N LYS A 276 5.59 37.50 -2.23
CA LYS A 276 6.12 38.74 -1.65
C LYS A 276 7.23 39.31 -2.50
N GLU A 277 8.17 38.47 -2.94
CA GLU A 277 9.27 38.88 -3.83
C GLU A 277 8.73 39.43 -5.16
N GLU A 278 7.73 38.78 -5.76
CA GLU A 278 7.06 39.29 -6.97
C GLU A 278 6.38 40.65 -6.76
N VAL A 279 5.83 40.91 -5.57
CA VAL A 279 5.21 42.20 -5.24
C VAL A 279 6.28 43.27 -5.03
N GLU A 280 7.37 42.94 -4.34
CA GLU A 280 8.50 43.86 -4.10
C GLU A 280 9.21 44.23 -5.41
N GLU A 281 9.46 43.28 -6.32
CA GLU A 281 10.03 43.54 -7.65
C GLU A 281 9.12 44.43 -8.51
N LYS A 282 7.81 44.19 -8.47
CA LYS A 282 6.82 45.03 -9.18
C LYS A 282 6.72 46.43 -8.58
N GLN A 283 6.89 46.57 -7.27
CA GLN A 283 6.93 47.88 -6.62
C GLN A 283 8.19 48.65 -7.01
N ALA A 284 9.38 48.01 -6.93
CA ALA A 284 10.66 48.61 -7.29
C ALA A 284 10.69 49.13 -8.74
N SER A 285 10.23 48.31 -9.68
CA SER A 285 10.12 48.70 -11.10
C SER A 285 9.11 49.82 -11.37
N PHE A 286 8.09 49.98 -10.52
CA PHE A 286 7.14 51.09 -10.62
C PHE A 286 7.75 52.41 -10.13
N THR A 287 8.48 52.37 -9.00
CA THR A 287 9.23 53.54 -8.48
C THR A 287 10.32 54.01 -9.45
N ASP A 288 11.06 53.08 -10.08
CA ASP A 288 12.09 53.45 -11.08
C ASP A 288 11.49 54.11 -12.33
N MET A 289 10.23 53.80 -12.69
CA MET A 289 9.50 54.47 -13.77
C MET A 289 8.99 55.86 -13.37
N GLU A 290 8.67 56.08 -12.09
CA GLU A 290 8.21 57.39 -11.59
C GLU A 290 9.39 58.36 -11.37
N GLU A 291 10.56 57.88 -10.95
CA GLU A 291 11.77 58.71 -10.74
C GLU A 291 12.54 59.01 -12.04
N GLY A 292 12.25 58.29 -13.13
CA GLY A 292 12.85 58.48 -14.45
C GLY A 292 12.18 59.52 -15.36
N ASN A 293 11.15 60.24 -14.87
CA ASN A 293 10.42 61.33 -15.56
C ASN A 293 10.66 62.68 -14.87
#